data_AF-A0A1Q9RWH6-F1
#
_entry.id   AF-A0A1Q9RWH6-F1
#
_cell.length_a   1.000
_cell.length_b   1.000
_cell.length_c   1.000
_cell.angle_alpha   90.00
_cell.angle_beta   90.00
_cell.angle_gamma   90.00
#
_symmetry.space_group_name_H-M   'P 1'
#
loop_
_entity.id
_entity.type
_entity.pdbx_description
1 polymer ?
#
loop_
_entity_poly.entity_id
_entity_poly.type
_entity_poly.pdbx_seq_one_letter_code
_entity_poly.pdbx_strand_id
1 'polypeptide(L)' 'MTRNVDAVHEGKPVDVARKTLLARGFFALPVRDDRGRLVGIVTEADLLHDPADGRTVTS' A
#
# COMPACT_ATOMS: atom_id res chain seq x y z
N MET A 1 -17.07 -11.05 7.25
CA MET A 1 -16.66 -10.54 5.93
C MET A 1 -16.77 -9.02 5.93
N THR A 2 -15.66 -8.31 5.77
CA THR A 2 -15.63 -6.85 5.68
C THR A 2 -16.01 -6.45 4.25
N ARG A 3 -17.19 -5.85 4.06
CA ARG A 3 -17.76 -5.57 2.72
C ARG A 3 -17.19 -4.35 2.02
N ASN A 4 -16.31 -3.59 2.68
CA ASN A 4 -15.77 -2.35 2.15
C ASN A 4 -14.31 -2.20 2.59
N VAL A 5 -13.41 -2.78 1.79
CA VAL A 5 -11.97 -2.65 1.97
C VAL A 5 -11.52 -1.57 1.00
N ASP A 6 -11.04 -0.44 1.51
CA ASP A 6 -10.48 0.61 0.67
C ASP A 6 -9.30 0.05 -0.13
N ALA A 7 -9.22 0.43 -1.40
CA ALA A 7 -8.16 0.00 -2.31
C ALA A 7 -7.40 1.22 -2.82
N VAL A 8 -6.09 1.05 -3.02
CA VAL A 8 -5.21 2.06 -3.63
C VAL A 8 -5.02 1.74 -5.11
N HIS A 9 -4.77 2.76 -5.92
CA HIS A 9 -4.50 2.58 -7.35
C HIS A 9 -3.02 2.28 -7.60
N GLU A 10 -2.70 1.38 -8.54
CA GLU A 10 -1.31 0.95 -8.83
C GLU A 10 -0.40 2.11 -9.30
N GLY A 11 -0.96 3.11 -9.97
CA GLY A 11 -0.22 4.30 -10.40
C GLY A 11 0.00 5.37 -9.31
N LYS A 12 -0.47 5.15 -8.08
CA LYS A 12 -0.27 6.12 -6.98
C LYS A 12 1.09 5.89 -6.33
N PRO A 13 1.77 6.96 -5.87
CA PRO A 13 2.98 6.82 -5.06
C PRO A 13 2.72 5.96 -3.81
N VAL A 14 3.72 5.17 -3.42
CA VAL A 14 3.68 4.29 -2.23
C VAL A 14 3.30 5.05 -0.95
N ASP A 15 3.69 6.33 -0.88
CA ASP A 15 3.34 7.26 0.18
C ASP A 15 1.83 7.39 0.43
N VAL A 16 1.04 7.27 -0.64
CA VAL A 16 -0.43 7.29 -0.56
C VAL A 16 -0.94 6.05 0.15
N ALA A 17 -0.43 4.87 -0.21
CA ALA A 17 -0.78 3.61 0.46
C ALA A 17 -0.41 3.66 1.95
N ARG A 18 0.78 4.19 2.28
CA ARG A 18 1.23 4.38 3.68
C ARG A 18 0.27 5.27 4.46
N LYS A 19 -0.09 6.43 3.92
CA LYS A 19 -1.05 7.35 4.57
C LYS A 19 -2.41 6.69 4.75
N THR A 20 -2.88 5.92 3.77
CA THR A 20 -4.17 5.23 3.87
C THR A 20 -4.15 4.12 4.93
N LEU A 21 -3.08 3.33 5.04
CA LEU A 21 -2.91 2.31 6.09
C LEU A 21 -2.92 2.96 7.48
N LEU A 22 -2.12 4.01 7.69
CA LEU A 22 -2.03 4.73 8.96
C LEU A 22 -3.36 5.40 9.34
N ALA A 23 -4.04 6.03 8.38
CA ALA A 23 -5.29 6.73 8.63
C ALA A 23 -6.46 5.78 8.96
N ARG A 24 -6.42 4.54 8.44
CA ARG A 24 -7.50 3.55 8.61
C ARG A 24 -7.18 2.48 9.66
N GLY A 25 -5.94 2.38 10.12
CA GLY A 25 -5.49 1.33 11.04
C GLY A 25 -5.50 -0.07 10.40
N PHE A 26 -5.31 -0.15 9.09
CA PHE A 26 -5.22 -1.42 8.37
C PHE A 26 -3.76 -1.83 8.19
N PHE A 27 -3.50 -3.14 8.20
CA PHE A 27 -2.17 -3.72 7.99
C PHE A 27 -1.88 -4.03 6.51
N ALA A 28 -2.92 -4.04 5.67
CA ALA A 28 -2.82 -4.31 4.25
C ALA A 28 -3.88 -3.55 3.46
N LEU A 29 -3.52 -3.15 2.23
CA LEU A 29 -4.42 -2.53 1.26
C LEU A 29 -4.36 -3.30 -0.07
N PRO A 30 -5.52 -3.65 -0.65
CA PRO A 30 -5.58 -4.12 -2.03
C PRO A 30 -5.18 -2.99 -3.01
N VAL A 31 -4.44 -3.36 -4.05
CA VAL A 31 -4.05 -2.48 -5.16
C VAL A 31 -4.92 -2.79 -6.37
N ARG A 32 -5.50 -1.77 -6.99
CA ARG A 32 -6.34 -1.89 -8.19
C ARG A 32 -5.76 -1.13 -9.39
N ASP A 33 -6.05 -1.64 -10.58
CA ASP A 33 -5.77 -0.95 -11.85
C ASP A 33 -6.88 0.05 -12.21
N ASP A 34 -6.70 0.76 -13.34
CA ASP A 34 -7.66 1.74 -13.87
C ASP A 34 -9.02 1.12 -14.22
N ARG A 35 -9.06 -0.20 -14.41
CA ARG A 35 -10.28 -0.96 -14.71
C ARG A 35 -10.96 -1.47 -13.43
N GLY A 36 -10.44 -1.10 -12.25
CA GLY A 36 -10.93 -1.51 -10.95
C GLY A 36 -10.63 -2.97 -10.60
N ARG A 37 -9.76 -3.65 -11.34
CA ARG A 37 -9.37 -5.04 -11.08
C ARG A 37 -8.31 -5.08 -9.99
N LEU A 38 -8.39 -6.07 -9.11
CA LEU A 38 -7.36 -6.32 -8.11
C LEU A 38 -6.09 -6.83 -8.80
N VAL A 39 -5.01 -6.07 -8.70
CA VAL A 39 -3.71 -6.40 -9.31
C VAL A 39 -2.64 -6.78 -8.29
N GLY A 40 -2.85 -6.46 -7.01
CA GLY A 40 -1.91 -6.79 -5.95
C GLY A 40 -2.42 -6.44 -4.56
N ILE A 41 -1.54 -6.63 -3.58
CA ILE A 41 -1.76 -6.26 -2.18
C ILE A 41 -0.47 -5.60 -1.70
N VAL A 42 -0.59 -4.50 -0.96
CA VAL A 42 0.53 -3.87 -0.26
C VAL A 42 0.28 -3.96 1.24
N THR A 43 1.32 -4.34 1.98
CA THR A 43 1.29 -4.45 3.45
C THR A 43 2.20 -3.43 4.10
N GLU A 44 2.06 -3.23 5.41
CA GLU A 44 2.97 -2.38 6.17
C GLU A 44 4.44 -2.84 6.07
N ALA A 45 4.68 -4.15 5.98
CA ALA A 45 6.01 -4.73 5.79
C ALA A 45 6.61 -4.36 4.43
N ASP A 46 5.81 -4.34 3.36
CA ASP A 46 6.26 -3.92 2.03
C ASP A 46 6.67 -2.44 2.03
N LEU A 47 5.96 -1.61 2.79
CA LEU A 47 6.28 -0.18 2.92
C LEU A 47 7.51 0.10 3.79
N LEU A 48 7.84 -0.80 4.72
CA LEU A 48 9.07 -0.73 5.52
C LEU A 48 10.30 -1.12 4.71
N HIS A 49 10.12 -1.95 3.68
CA HIS A 49 11.19 -2.44 2.82
C HIS A 49 11.24 -1.75 1.46
N ASP A 50 10.41 -0.72 1.25
CA ASP A 50 10.34 -0.03 -0.03
C ASP A 50 11.68 0.66 -0.34
N PRO A 51 12.38 0.26 -1.41
CA PRO A 51 13.69 0.80 -1.74
C PRO A 51 13.65 2.27 -2.19
N ALA A 52 12.48 2.87 -2.40
CA ALA A 52 12.33 4.31 -2.63
C ALA A 52 12.27 5.11 -1.32
N ASP A 53 12.01 4.45 -0.18
CA ASP A 53 12.30 4.99 1.14
C ASP A 53 13.84 4.92 1.29
N GLY A 54 14.52 6.03 0.97
CA GLY A 54 15.99 6.16 0.93
C GLY A 54 16.72 5.98 2.26
N ARG A 55 16.26 5.07 3.12
CA ARG A 55 16.98 4.57 4.28
C ARG A 55 17.93 3.48 3.81
N THR A 56 19.12 3.92 3.40
CA THR A 56 20.31 3.07 3.36
C THR A 56 20.45 2.37 4.71
N VAL A 57 20.11 1.09 4.77
CA VAL A 57 20.55 0.22 5.85
C VAL A 57 22.05 0.00 5.64
N THR A 58 22.84 0.93 6.18
CA THR A 58 24.27 0.70 6.37
C THR A 58 24.39 -0.43 7.40
N SER A 59 24.87 -1.57 6.89
CA SER A 59 25.35 -2.70 7.70
C SER A 59 26.55 -2.33 8.53
#